data_AF-A0A2D6SY69-F1
#
_entry.id   AF-A0A2D6SY69-F1
#
_cell.length_a   1.000
_cell.length_b   1.000
_cell.length_c   1.000
_cell.angle_alpha   90.00
_cell.angle_beta   90.00
_cell.angle_gamma   90.00
#
_symmetry.space_group_name_H-M   'P 1'
#
loop_
_entity.id
_entity.type
_entity.pdbx_description
1 polymer ?
#
loop_
_entity_poly.entity_id
_entity_poly.type
_entity_poly.pdbx_seq_one_letter_code
_entity_poly.pdbx_strand_id
1 'polypeptide(L)'
;MLPEQRKRTRRTSHLVYNVIPGKATAVPVEAAFARSGLRTFSFGALRQDTNVMNHCCKSYTRILTLSTVAAVSVMIALNWSVDPFGVYGGNNGGSSQDAETLDGSRVAMAERLRQERHSTILLGTSRVACGLDAASVLFAERTVLKVGLAGADFYETFQAFSFAAEQEGVEEVLLCVDFYQFNANARPAFDFEQSRFNPELASIDYHGEKLLSWRATKNSLRALKSLLTEAQPLRGGQGGGSTFPTVGPAARARHLKQTLGITWRRAPTTVAIDTRPSEWSCSAG
;
A
#
# COMPACT_ATOMS: atom_id res chain seq x y z
N MET A 1 9.69 7.69 37.38
CA MET A 1 10.56 6.86 38.23
C MET A 1 9.82 5.56 38.54
N LEU A 2 10.22 4.45 37.92
CA LEU A 2 9.63 3.12 38.12
C LEU A 2 10.70 2.20 38.73
N PRO A 3 10.35 1.30 39.68
CA PRO A 3 11.34 0.55 40.43
C PRO A 3 11.88 -0.65 39.65
N GLU A 4 13.18 -0.82 39.76
CA GLU A 4 14.03 -1.83 39.17
C GLU A 4 13.77 -3.22 39.81
N GLN A 5 13.18 -4.15 39.05
CA GLN A 5 12.92 -5.52 39.50
C GLN A 5 14.15 -6.40 39.26
N ARG A 6 14.96 -6.62 40.31
CA ARG A 6 16.09 -7.56 40.32
C ARG A 6 15.60 -9.02 40.27
N LYS A 7 15.83 -9.69 39.14
CA LYS A 7 15.69 -11.16 39.01
C LYS A 7 16.77 -11.88 39.83
N ARG A 8 16.38 -12.53 40.92
CA ARG A 8 17.19 -13.53 41.65
C ARG A 8 17.16 -14.86 40.90
N THR A 9 18.27 -15.25 40.29
CA THR A 9 18.50 -16.61 39.79
C THR A 9 18.73 -17.55 40.98
N ARG A 10 17.76 -18.43 41.25
CA ARG A 10 17.93 -19.56 42.18
C ARG A 10 18.83 -20.62 41.53
N ARG A 11 19.95 -20.90 42.17
CA ARG A 11 20.89 -21.98 41.82
C ARG A 11 20.34 -23.27 42.43
N THR A 12 19.69 -24.10 41.62
CA THR A 12 19.21 -25.43 42.03
C THR A 12 20.39 -26.40 42.02
N SER A 13 20.95 -26.67 43.19
CA SER A 13 21.89 -27.78 43.40
C SER A 13 21.08 -29.07 43.48
N HIS A 14 21.06 -29.86 42.41
CA HIS A 14 20.49 -31.20 42.45
C HIS A 14 21.42 -32.13 43.23
N LEU A 15 21.07 -32.42 44.49
CA LEU A 15 21.67 -33.48 45.28
C LEU A 15 20.98 -34.80 44.90
N VAL A 16 21.72 -35.67 44.20
CA VAL A 16 21.27 -37.04 43.92
C VAL A 16 21.57 -37.89 45.15
N TYR A 17 20.55 -38.26 45.91
CA TYR A 17 20.67 -39.25 46.98
C TYR A 17 20.33 -40.62 46.40
N ASN A 18 21.30 -41.55 46.42
CA ASN A 18 21.05 -42.95 46.13
C ASN A 18 20.75 -43.65 47.47
N VAL A 19 19.50 -44.01 47.70
CA VAL A 19 19.05 -44.65 48.94
C VAL A 19 19.05 -46.16 48.74
N ILE A 20 20.09 -46.83 49.24
CA ILE A 20 20.10 -48.29 49.45
C ILE A 20 19.84 -48.53 50.95
N PRO A 21 18.76 -49.24 51.33
CA PRO A 21 18.45 -49.47 52.73
C PRO A 21 19.29 -50.62 53.28
N GLY A 22 20.18 -50.31 54.22
CA GLY A 22 20.89 -51.31 55.03
C GLY A 22 22.35 -50.95 55.29
N LYS A 23 22.62 -50.44 56.50
CA LYS A 23 23.94 -50.05 57.07
C LYS A 23 24.58 -48.81 56.44
N ALA A 24 24.29 -47.66 57.04
CA ALA A 24 25.03 -46.42 56.83
C ALA A 24 26.36 -46.46 57.60
N THR A 25 27.44 -46.89 56.94
CA THR A 25 28.79 -46.51 57.33
C THR A 25 29.19 -45.30 56.50
N ALA A 26 29.32 -44.13 57.14
CA ALA A 26 29.83 -42.93 56.51
C ALA A 26 31.32 -43.13 56.18
N VAL A 27 31.60 -43.57 54.95
CA VAL A 27 32.96 -43.62 54.43
C VAL A 27 33.23 -42.25 53.79
N PRO A 28 34.27 -41.52 54.22
CA PRO A 28 34.63 -40.24 53.61
C PRO A 28 34.95 -40.48 52.12
N VAL A 29 34.24 -39.75 51.24
CA VAL A 29 34.29 -39.92 49.78
C VAL A 29 35.70 -39.74 49.21
N GLU A 30 36.59 -39.05 49.94
CA GLU A 30 38.00 -38.88 49.57
C GLU A 30 38.80 -40.20 49.54
N ALA A 31 38.41 -41.21 50.33
CA ALA A 31 39.15 -42.48 50.38
C ALA A 31 38.78 -43.46 49.25
N ALA A 32 37.59 -43.31 48.63
CA ALA A 32 37.15 -44.18 47.55
C ALA A 32 37.81 -43.85 46.19
N PHE A 33 38.29 -42.63 46.00
CA PHE A 33 38.90 -42.19 44.74
C PHE A 33 40.39 -42.53 44.60
N ALA A 34 41.09 -42.87 45.71
CA ALA A 34 42.52 -43.12 45.69
C ALA A 34 42.93 -44.52 45.14
N ARG A 35 41.99 -45.47 45.01
CA ARG A 35 42.30 -46.85 44.57
C ARG A 35 41.94 -47.16 43.12
N SER A 36 41.27 -46.27 42.41
CA SER A 36 40.76 -46.58 41.06
C SER A 36 41.76 -46.37 39.94
N GLY A 37 43.01 -45.94 40.22
CA GLY A 37 44.02 -45.70 39.18
C GLY A 37 43.59 -44.69 38.10
N LEU A 38 42.45 -44.03 38.31
CA LEU A 38 41.89 -43.03 37.42
C LEU A 38 42.71 -41.77 37.61
N ARG A 39 43.74 -41.67 36.78
CA ARG A 39 44.46 -40.43 36.50
C ARG A 39 43.42 -39.31 36.47
N THR A 40 43.58 -38.34 37.36
CA THR A 40 42.84 -37.09 37.36
C THR A 40 42.88 -36.53 35.94
N PHE A 41 41.82 -36.76 35.16
CA PHE A 41 41.69 -36.22 33.83
C PHE A 41 41.62 -34.71 34.03
N SER A 42 42.71 -34.04 33.65
CA SER A 42 42.87 -32.61 33.81
C SER A 42 41.73 -31.91 33.06
N PHE A 43 40.77 -31.36 33.83
CA PHE A 43 39.66 -30.55 33.32
C PHE A 43 40.14 -29.25 32.63
N GLY A 44 41.46 -29.01 32.58
CA GLY A 44 42.07 -27.87 31.89
C GLY A 44 41.95 -27.92 30.36
N ALA A 45 41.82 -29.11 29.76
CA ALA A 45 41.74 -29.24 28.30
C ALA A 45 40.35 -28.89 27.73
N LEU A 46 39.28 -28.94 28.54
CA LEU A 46 37.91 -28.63 28.08
C LEU A 46 37.58 -27.13 28.04
N ARG A 47 38.51 -26.26 28.49
CA ARG A 47 38.30 -24.79 28.50
C ARG A 47 38.83 -24.09 27.25
N GLN A 48 39.65 -24.75 26.42
CA GLN A 48 40.18 -24.16 25.19
C GLN A 48 39.19 -24.28 24.00
N ASP A 49 38.28 -25.25 24.02
CA ASP A 49 37.32 -25.46 22.92
C ASP A 49 36.15 -24.45 22.88
N THR A 50 35.85 -23.78 24.00
CA THR A 50 34.76 -22.79 24.05
C THR A 50 35.07 -21.53 23.26
N ASN A 51 36.35 -21.17 23.12
CA ASN A 51 36.75 -19.97 22.37
C ASN A 51 36.60 -20.18 20.86
N VAL A 52 36.97 -21.35 20.35
CA VAL A 52 36.85 -21.69 18.93
C VAL A 52 35.37 -21.74 18.51
N MET A 53 34.52 -22.35 19.34
CA MET A 53 33.08 -22.45 19.06
C MET A 53 32.37 -21.08 19.08
N ASN A 54 32.78 -20.17 19.97
CA ASN A 54 32.25 -18.79 20.01
C ASN A 54 32.66 -17.98 18.78
N HIS A 55 33.87 -18.18 18.24
CA HIS A 55 34.31 -17.51 17.02
C HIS A 55 33.56 -17.99 15.76
N CYS A 56 33.32 -19.30 15.64
CA CYS A 56 32.52 -19.85 14.54
C CYS A 56 31.05 -19.39 14.61
N CYS A 57 30.43 -19.46 15.80
CA CYS A 57 29.05 -19.03 15.99
C CYS A 57 28.86 -17.54 15.67
N LYS A 58 29.76 -16.67 16.16
CA LYS A 58 29.72 -15.23 15.89
C LYS A 58 29.89 -14.89 14.41
N SER A 59 30.76 -15.64 13.71
CA SER A 59 30.99 -15.46 12.28
C SER A 59 29.77 -15.90 11.45
N TYR A 60 29.15 -17.02 11.82
CA TYR A 60 27.92 -17.51 11.17
C TYR A 60 26.75 -16.53 11.35
N THR A 61 26.49 -16.07 12.57
CA THR A 61 25.42 -15.08 12.82
C THR A 61 25.66 -13.80 12.03
N ARG A 62 26.91 -13.32 11.95
CA ARG A 62 27.24 -12.13 11.17
C ARG A 62 26.94 -12.33 9.68
N ILE A 63 27.35 -13.46 9.10
CA ILE A 63 27.10 -13.77 7.68
C ILE A 63 25.60 -13.87 7.41
N LEU A 64 24.85 -14.59 8.26
CA LEU A 64 23.41 -14.73 8.11
C LEU A 64 22.69 -13.38 8.17
N THR A 65 23.00 -12.54 9.16
CA THR A 65 22.42 -11.20 9.28
C THR A 65 22.75 -10.34 8.07
N LEU A 66 24.01 -10.34 7.61
CA LEU A 66 24.42 -9.58 6.42
C LEU A 66 23.68 -10.06 5.15
N SER A 67 23.56 -11.37 4.96
CA SER A 67 22.84 -11.93 3.79
C SER A 67 21.35 -11.57 3.81
N THR A 68 20.73 -11.56 4.99
CA THR A 68 19.31 -11.18 5.15
C THR A 68 19.10 -9.70 4.86
N VAL A 69 19.97 -8.84 5.41
CA VAL A 69 19.92 -7.39 5.15
C VAL A 69 20.13 -7.12 3.65
N ALA A 70 21.09 -7.81 3.01
CA ALA A 70 21.33 -7.68 1.57
C ALA A 70 20.11 -8.09 0.75
N ALA A 71 19.48 -9.23 1.05
CA ALA A 71 18.28 -9.70 0.37
C ALA A 71 17.10 -8.72 0.51
N VAL A 72 16.85 -8.21 1.71
CA VAL A 72 15.80 -7.20 1.95
C VAL A 72 16.11 -5.90 1.21
N SER A 73 17.37 -5.47 1.20
CA SER A 73 17.80 -4.24 0.51
C SER A 73 17.59 -4.34 -1.01
N VAL A 74 17.90 -5.50 -1.61
CA VAL A 74 17.65 -5.76 -3.03
C VAL A 74 16.15 -5.73 -3.34
N MET A 75 15.32 -6.32 -2.47
CA MET A 75 13.87 -6.32 -2.63
C MET A 75 13.29 -4.90 -2.57
N ILE A 76 13.71 -4.10 -1.58
CA ILE A 76 13.31 -2.69 -1.46
C ILE A 76 13.73 -1.91 -2.70
N ALA A 77 14.99 -2.05 -3.13
CA ALA A 77 15.51 -1.34 -4.30
C ALA A 77 14.75 -1.70 -5.59
N LEU A 78 14.41 -2.98 -5.79
CA LEU A 78 13.62 -3.42 -6.93
C LEU A 78 12.19 -2.85 -6.91
N ASN A 79 11.51 -2.94 -5.75
CA ASN A 79 10.15 -2.45 -5.61
C ASN A 79 10.08 -0.93 -5.76
N TRP A 80 11.06 -0.21 -5.22
CA TRP A 80 11.18 1.24 -5.37
C TRP A 80 11.54 1.67 -6.79
N SER A 81 12.41 0.93 -7.49
CA SER A 81 12.85 1.29 -8.84
C SER A 81 11.81 1.00 -9.92
N VAL A 82 11.00 -0.06 -9.77
CA VAL A 82 9.95 -0.40 -10.73
C VAL A 82 8.65 0.35 -10.43
N ASP A 83 8.40 0.62 -9.13
CA ASP A 83 7.22 1.33 -8.63
C ASP A 83 5.89 0.86 -9.28
N PRO A 84 5.51 -0.42 -9.10
CA PRO A 84 4.37 -1.01 -9.81
C PRO A 84 3.01 -0.38 -9.46
N PHE A 85 2.97 0.46 -8.42
CA PHE A 85 1.76 1.15 -7.95
C PHE A 85 1.84 2.66 -8.14
N GLY A 86 2.94 3.20 -8.66
CA GLY A 86 3.15 4.63 -8.84
C GLY A 86 3.19 5.42 -7.53
N VAL A 87 3.74 4.87 -6.45
CA VAL A 87 3.77 5.47 -5.10
C VAL A 87 4.92 6.45 -4.92
N TYR A 88 6.04 6.22 -5.60
CA TYR A 88 7.31 6.91 -5.38
C TYR A 88 7.67 7.92 -6.48
N GLY A 89 6.88 7.99 -7.56
CA GLY A 89 7.02 9.01 -8.60
C GLY A 89 8.36 8.95 -9.37
N GLY A 90 9.07 7.83 -9.28
CA GLY A 90 10.38 7.62 -9.87
C GLY A 90 10.27 7.30 -11.36
N ASN A 91 10.61 8.28 -12.20
CA ASN A 91 10.76 8.15 -13.65
C ASN A 91 9.46 7.76 -14.41
N ASN A 92 8.75 8.79 -14.89
CA ASN A 92 7.55 8.74 -15.75
C ASN A 92 7.80 8.12 -17.16
N GLY A 93 8.61 7.06 -17.27
CA GLY A 93 9.13 6.55 -18.53
C GLY A 93 8.71 5.14 -18.93
N GLY A 94 7.93 4.41 -18.12
CA GLY A 94 7.65 3.01 -18.48
C GLY A 94 6.60 2.29 -17.65
N SER A 95 5.35 2.73 -17.72
CA SER A 95 4.15 1.85 -17.65
C SER A 95 2.84 2.64 -17.79
N SER A 96 2.85 3.75 -18.52
CA SER A 96 1.63 4.46 -18.94
C SER A 96 0.73 3.63 -19.87
N GLN A 97 1.12 2.41 -20.25
CA GLN A 97 0.28 1.44 -20.95
C GLN A 97 -0.65 0.63 -20.03
N ASP A 98 -0.41 0.61 -18.71
CA ASP A 98 -1.36 0.07 -17.74
C ASP A 98 -2.23 1.16 -17.10
N ALA A 99 -2.14 2.42 -17.55
CA ALA A 99 -3.04 3.48 -17.10
C ALA A 99 -4.53 3.16 -17.40
N GLU A 100 -4.80 2.35 -18.43
CA GLU A 100 -6.13 1.75 -18.69
C GLU A 100 -6.47 0.57 -17.76
N THR A 101 -5.47 -0.20 -17.31
CA THR A 101 -5.66 -1.29 -16.32
C THR A 101 -5.79 -0.76 -14.88
N LEU A 102 -5.26 0.44 -14.63
CA LEU A 102 -5.37 1.19 -13.38
C LEU A 102 -6.64 2.04 -13.29
N ASP A 103 -7.45 2.07 -14.36
CA ASP A 103 -8.70 2.80 -14.44
C ASP A 103 -9.71 2.17 -13.46
N GLY A 104 -9.74 2.71 -12.24
CA GLY A 104 -10.58 2.24 -11.13
C GLY A 104 -9.83 1.63 -9.93
N SER A 105 -8.49 1.48 -9.99
CA SER A 105 -7.69 1.06 -8.82
C SER A 105 -7.69 2.15 -7.76
N ARG A 106 -8.16 1.82 -6.55
CA ARG A 106 -8.25 2.79 -5.44
C ARG A 106 -6.86 3.27 -5.00
N VAL A 107 -5.86 2.40 -5.08
CA VAL A 107 -4.48 2.74 -4.71
C VAL A 107 -3.90 3.75 -5.70
N ALA A 108 -4.06 3.48 -6.99
CA ALA A 108 -3.52 4.36 -8.03
C ALA A 108 -4.23 5.72 -8.04
N MET A 109 -5.55 5.75 -7.89
CA MET A 109 -6.29 7.01 -7.83
C MET A 109 -5.92 7.84 -6.61
N ALA A 110 -5.69 7.22 -5.44
CA ALA A 110 -5.24 7.93 -4.25
C ALA A 110 -3.83 8.51 -4.42
N GLU A 111 -2.91 7.77 -5.06
CA GLU A 111 -1.56 8.27 -5.33
C GLU A 111 -1.55 9.38 -6.39
N ARG A 112 -2.35 9.27 -7.45
CA ARG A 112 -2.50 10.35 -8.44
C ARG A 112 -3.02 11.62 -7.79
N LEU A 113 -4.08 11.49 -7.00
CA LEU A 113 -4.66 12.60 -6.25
C LEU A 113 -3.66 13.25 -5.27
N ARG A 114 -2.73 12.47 -4.70
CA ARG A 114 -1.68 12.96 -3.80
C ARG A 114 -0.52 13.64 -4.54
N GLN A 115 -0.13 13.12 -5.69
CA GLN A 115 1.10 13.53 -6.40
C GLN A 115 0.88 14.66 -7.39
N GLU A 116 -0.27 14.67 -8.05
CA GLU A 116 -0.64 15.65 -9.06
C GLU A 116 -1.47 16.78 -8.41
N ARG A 117 -1.19 18.03 -8.80
CA ARG A 117 -1.99 19.18 -8.34
C ARG A 117 -3.19 19.40 -9.25
N HIS A 118 -4.39 19.23 -8.70
CA HIS A 118 -5.66 19.38 -9.42
C HIS A 118 -6.55 20.43 -8.74
N SER A 119 -7.07 21.38 -9.52
CA SER A 119 -8.02 22.38 -9.01
C SER A 119 -9.45 21.84 -8.94
N THR A 120 -9.81 20.88 -9.79
CA THR A 120 -11.13 20.25 -9.77
C THR A 120 -11.04 18.73 -9.78
N ILE A 121 -11.84 18.10 -8.93
CA ILE A 121 -11.92 16.64 -8.83
C ILE A 121 -13.34 16.21 -9.21
N LEU A 122 -13.45 15.32 -10.19
CA LEU A 122 -14.70 14.62 -10.50
C LEU A 122 -14.68 13.30 -9.75
N LEU A 123 -15.46 13.21 -8.67
CA LEU A 123 -15.41 12.08 -7.75
C LEU A 123 -16.70 11.26 -7.85
N GLY A 124 -16.57 9.94 -7.92
CA GLY A 124 -17.71 9.05 -7.82
C GLY A 124 -17.33 7.64 -8.27
N THR A 125 -18.24 7.02 -9.00
CA THR A 125 -18.17 5.59 -9.31
C THR A 125 -17.52 5.30 -10.67
N SER A 126 -17.60 4.06 -11.16
CA SER A 126 -17.27 3.76 -12.56
C SER A 126 -18.05 4.62 -13.56
N ARG A 127 -19.23 5.14 -13.19
CA ARG A 127 -19.98 6.08 -14.04
C ARG A 127 -19.28 7.43 -14.19
N VAL A 128 -18.50 7.87 -13.20
CA VAL A 128 -17.64 9.04 -13.35
C VAL A 128 -16.44 8.71 -14.23
N ALA A 129 -15.83 7.55 -14.04
CA ALA A 129 -14.70 7.10 -14.86
C ALA A 129 -15.05 7.11 -16.36
N CYS A 130 -16.20 6.53 -16.73
CA CYS A 130 -16.59 6.37 -18.14
C CYS A 130 -17.52 7.50 -18.66
N GLY A 131 -18.31 8.12 -17.79
CA GLY A 131 -19.43 8.99 -18.20
C GLY A 131 -19.11 10.49 -18.21
N LEU A 132 -18.06 10.93 -17.51
CA LEU A 132 -17.64 12.33 -17.51
C LEU A 132 -16.35 12.54 -18.31
N ASP A 133 -16.37 13.59 -19.12
CA ASP A 133 -15.21 14.05 -19.88
C ASP A 133 -14.49 15.18 -19.13
N ALA A 134 -13.28 14.89 -18.64
CA ALA A 134 -12.43 15.89 -17.99
C ALA A 134 -11.93 16.96 -18.97
N ALA A 135 -11.94 16.68 -20.28
CA ALA A 135 -11.56 17.64 -21.32
C ALA A 135 -12.77 18.44 -21.87
N SER A 136 -13.92 18.38 -21.19
CA SER A 136 -15.10 19.15 -21.60
C SER A 136 -14.85 20.65 -21.50
N VAL A 137 -15.57 21.44 -22.31
CA VAL A 137 -15.45 22.91 -22.33
C VAL A 137 -15.77 23.54 -20.97
N LEU A 138 -16.57 22.86 -20.14
CA LEU A 138 -16.88 23.30 -18.77
C LEU A 138 -15.65 23.37 -17.86
N PHE A 139 -14.59 22.64 -18.22
CA PHE A 139 -13.37 22.50 -17.43
C PHE A 139 -12.12 23.03 -18.12
N ALA A 140 -12.27 23.75 -19.25
CA ALA A 140 -11.15 24.10 -20.13
C ALA A 140 -10.01 24.90 -19.48
N GLU A 141 -10.30 25.64 -18.40
CA GLU A 141 -9.32 26.46 -17.66
C GLU A 141 -8.84 25.80 -16.36
N ARG A 142 -9.20 24.53 -16.11
CA ARG A 142 -8.97 23.85 -14.83
C ARG A 142 -8.15 22.59 -14.99
N THR A 143 -7.36 22.23 -13.98
CA THR A 143 -6.68 20.94 -13.93
C THR A 143 -7.61 19.92 -13.29
N VAL A 144 -8.19 19.06 -14.12
CA VAL A 144 -9.26 18.15 -13.69
C VAL A 144 -8.78 16.72 -13.57
N LEU A 145 -9.01 16.11 -12.40
CA LEU A 145 -8.80 14.69 -12.18
C LEU A 145 -10.13 13.96 -12.07
N LYS A 146 -10.25 12.83 -12.76
CA LYS A 146 -11.36 11.88 -12.56
C LYS A 146 -10.95 10.85 -11.53
N VAL A 147 -11.66 10.83 -10.41
CA VAL A 147 -11.55 9.82 -9.37
C VAL A 147 -12.82 8.96 -9.45
N GLY A 148 -12.87 8.10 -10.46
CA GLY A 148 -13.96 7.14 -10.64
C GLY A 148 -13.61 5.80 -10.02
N LEU A 149 -14.22 5.46 -8.89
CA LEU A 149 -13.95 4.24 -8.14
C LEU A 149 -14.93 3.13 -8.58
N ALA A 150 -14.39 2.06 -9.16
CA ALA A 150 -15.22 0.99 -9.70
C ALA A 150 -16.01 0.29 -8.59
N GLY A 151 -17.34 0.25 -8.76
CA GLY A 151 -18.27 -0.39 -7.83
C GLY A 151 -18.25 0.20 -6.41
N ALA A 152 -17.78 1.44 -6.25
CA ALA A 152 -17.60 2.02 -4.92
C ALA A 152 -18.91 2.28 -4.20
N ASP A 153 -18.97 1.89 -2.93
CA ASP A 153 -20.07 2.26 -2.05
C ASP A 153 -19.97 3.74 -1.62
N PHE A 154 -20.98 4.20 -0.87
CA PHE A 154 -21.00 5.58 -0.41
C PHE A 154 -19.89 5.86 0.61
N TYR A 155 -19.52 4.87 1.43
CA TYR A 155 -18.44 5.00 2.41
C TYR A 155 -17.10 5.22 1.72
N GLU A 156 -16.72 4.39 0.75
CA GLU A 156 -15.47 4.54 -0.01
C GLU A 156 -15.40 5.89 -0.73
N THR A 157 -16.53 6.33 -1.28
CA THR A 157 -16.61 7.63 -1.97
C THR A 157 -16.46 8.78 -0.98
N PHE A 158 -17.08 8.68 0.20
CA PHE A 158 -16.91 9.65 1.28
C PHE A 158 -15.46 9.72 1.75
N GLN A 159 -14.78 8.59 1.91
CA GLN A 159 -13.38 8.58 2.33
C GLN A 159 -12.45 9.14 1.25
N ALA A 160 -12.73 8.86 -0.02
CA ALA A 160 -12.02 9.50 -1.12
C ALA A 160 -12.29 11.02 -1.19
N PHE A 161 -13.50 11.47 -0.84
CA PHE A 161 -13.82 12.89 -0.72
C PHE A 161 -13.04 13.55 0.42
N SER A 162 -13.02 12.96 1.61
CA SER A 162 -12.24 13.45 2.75
C SER A 162 -10.75 13.53 2.40
N PHE A 163 -10.21 12.48 1.78
CA PHE A 163 -8.82 12.47 1.34
C PHE A 163 -8.53 13.57 0.30
N ALA A 164 -9.46 13.81 -0.63
CA ALA A 164 -9.35 14.90 -1.60
C ALA A 164 -9.38 16.29 -0.95
N ALA A 165 -10.23 16.49 0.05
CA ALA A 165 -10.35 17.75 0.78
C ALA A 165 -9.09 18.11 1.58
N GLU A 166 -8.25 17.12 1.91
CA GLU A 166 -6.96 17.33 2.57
C GLU A 166 -5.82 17.66 1.59
N GLN A 167 -6.02 17.54 0.27
CA GLN A 167 -4.98 17.82 -0.71
C GLN A 167 -4.85 19.31 -1.00
N GLU A 168 -3.61 19.79 -1.12
CA GLU A 168 -3.33 21.17 -1.49
C GLU A 168 -3.75 21.47 -2.94
N GLY A 169 -4.42 22.60 -3.14
CA GLY A 169 -4.78 23.10 -4.47
C GLY A 169 -6.11 22.62 -5.00
N VAL A 170 -6.83 21.75 -4.28
CA VAL A 170 -8.20 21.36 -4.61
C VAL A 170 -9.14 22.50 -4.25
N GLU A 171 -9.81 23.06 -5.25
CA GLU A 171 -10.77 24.17 -5.08
C GLU A 171 -12.21 23.68 -5.18
N GLU A 172 -12.47 22.68 -6.04
CA GLU A 172 -13.81 22.18 -6.30
C GLU A 172 -13.82 20.65 -6.41
N VAL A 173 -14.83 20.03 -5.80
CA VAL A 173 -15.10 18.60 -5.94
C VAL A 173 -16.52 18.41 -6.46
N LEU A 174 -16.64 17.90 -7.69
CA LEU A 174 -17.91 17.46 -8.25
C LEU A 174 -18.18 16.03 -7.80
N LEU A 175 -18.96 15.89 -6.74
CA LEU A 175 -19.37 14.60 -6.20
C LEU A 175 -20.57 14.04 -6.98
N CYS A 176 -20.36 12.94 -7.69
CA CYS A 176 -21.40 12.22 -8.41
C CYS A 176 -21.89 11.05 -7.56
N VAL A 177 -23.10 11.22 -7.02
CA VAL A 177 -23.74 10.23 -6.16
C VAL A 177 -24.72 9.37 -6.97
N ASP A 178 -24.74 8.08 -6.69
CA ASP A 178 -25.55 7.10 -7.41
C ASP A 178 -26.35 6.21 -6.45
N PHE A 179 -27.56 5.83 -6.82
CA PHE A 179 -28.48 5.04 -5.98
C PHE A 179 -27.86 3.71 -5.52
N TYR A 180 -27.00 3.09 -6.34
CA TYR A 180 -26.39 1.81 -5.94
C TYR A 180 -25.42 1.96 -4.75
N GLN A 181 -24.85 3.15 -4.55
CA GLN A 181 -23.88 3.41 -3.48
C GLN A 181 -24.51 3.35 -2.09
N PHE A 182 -25.84 3.52 -2.02
CA PHE A 182 -26.63 3.45 -0.79
C PHE A 182 -27.10 2.02 -0.46
N ASN A 183 -26.54 1.01 -1.13
CA ASN A 183 -26.81 -0.38 -0.77
C ASN A 183 -26.16 -0.72 0.58
N ALA A 184 -26.99 -0.92 1.61
CA ALA A 184 -26.54 -1.27 2.96
C ALA A 184 -25.74 -2.58 3.07
N ASN A 185 -25.84 -3.45 2.04
CA ASN A 185 -25.09 -4.71 1.98
C ASN A 185 -23.82 -4.61 1.12
N ALA A 186 -23.53 -3.44 0.53
CA ALA A 186 -22.28 -3.23 -0.17
C ALA A 186 -21.12 -3.30 0.82
N ARG A 187 -20.01 -3.87 0.37
CA ARG A 187 -18.75 -3.89 1.11
C ARG A 187 -17.72 -3.11 0.30
N PRO A 188 -16.79 -2.42 0.97
CA PRO A 188 -15.66 -1.83 0.29
C PRO A 188 -14.94 -2.86 -0.57
N ALA A 189 -14.43 -2.42 -1.72
CA ALA A 189 -13.66 -3.31 -2.57
C ALA A 189 -12.37 -3.74 -1.85
N PHE A 190 -11.87 -4.92 -2.22
CA PHE A 190 -10.68 -5.50 -1.59
C PHE A 190 -9.45 -4.57 -1.64
N ASP A 191 -9.32 -3.73 -2.68
CA ASP A 191 -8.20 -2.81 -2.84
C ASP A 191 -8.36 -1.50 -2.05
N PHE A 192 -9.51 -1.25 -1.42
CA PHE A 192 -9.75 -0.09 -0.56
C PHE A 192 -8.86 -0.12 0.69
N GLU A 193 -8.80 -1.27 1.36
CA GLU A 193 -7.98 -1.46 2.56
C GLU A 193 -6.50 -1.19 2.31
N GLN A 194 -6.06 -1.33 1.06
CA GLN A 194 -4.68 -1.14 0.62
C GLN A 194 -4.40 0.27 0.08
N SER A 195 -5.42 1.13 0.04
CA SER A 195 -5.37 2.49 -0.49
C SER A 195 -5.26 3.51 0.64
N ARG A 196 -4.68 4.67 0.34
CA ARG A 196 -4.65 5.82 1.25
C ARG A 196 -6.02 6.44 1.51
N PHE A 197 -7.05 6.04 0.75
CA PHE A 197 -8.42 6.39 1.11
C PHE A 197 -8.86 5.74 2.42
N ASN A 198 -8.23 4.65 2.87
CA ASN A 198 -8.52 4.07 4.17
C ASN A 198 -7.88 4.90 5.28
N PRO A 199 -8.65 5.57 6.17
CA PRO A 199 -8.08 6.37 7.25
C PRO A 199 -7.40 5.53 8.33
N GLU A 200 -7.70 4.23 8.41
CA GLU A 200 -7.07 3.32 9.38
C GLU A 200 -5.65 2.90 8.95
N LEU A 201 -5.27 3.18 7.70
CA LEU A 201 -3.99 2.77 7.15
C LEU A 201 -2.89 3.78 7.47
N ALA A 202 -2.03 3.45 8.43
CA ALA A 202 -0.88 4.28 8.78
C ALA A 202 0.13 4.36 7.61
N SER A 203 0.73 5.54 7.41
CA SER A 203 1.67 5.78 6.30
C SER A 203 2.88 4.83 6.32
N ILE A 204 3.38 4.46 7.50
CA ILE A 204 4.50 3.52 7.66
C ILE A 204 4.09 2.13 7.19
N ASP A 205 2.90 1.67 7.58
CA ASP A 205 2.39 0.35 7.21
C ASP A 205 2.12 0.28 5.70
N TYR A 206 1.57 1.36 5.13
CA TYR A 206 1.39 1.50 3.69
C TYR A 206 2.70 1.33 2.92
N HIS A 207 3.72 2.13 3.25
CA HIS A 207 5.02 2.03 2.56
C HIS A 207 5.73 0.71 2.82
N GLY A 208 5.61 0.17 4.04
CA GLY A 208 6.11 -1.15 4.39
C GLY A 208 5.49 -2.25 3.52
N GLU A 209 4.17 -2.25 3.33
CA GLU A 209 3.50 -3.20 2.46
C GLU A 209 3.96 -3.05 1.00
N LYS A 210 4.06 -1.82 0.47
CA LYS A 210 4.45 -1.62 -0.93
C LYS A 210 5.93 -1.93 -1.20
N LEU A 211 6.82 -1.81 -0.22
CA LEU A 211 8.26 -2.09 -0.38
C LEU A 211 8.67 -3.50 0.02
N LEU A 212 8.00 -4.11 0.99
CA LEU A 212 8.41 -5.40 1.55
C LEU A 212 7.48 -6.56 1.19
N SER A 213 6.32 -6.31 0.60
CA SER A 213 5.40 -7.41 0.27
C SER A 213 5.88 -8.23 -0.92
N TRP A 214 5.67 -9.54 -0.82
CA TRP A 214 5.82 -10.46 -1.94
C TRP A 214 4.96 -10.07 -3.15
N ARG A 215 3.79 -9.45 -2.91
CA ARG A 215 2.89 -8.97 -3.96
C ARG A 215 3.53 -7.85 -4.77
N ALA A 216 4.16 -6.88 -4.10
CA ALA A 216 4.90 -5.82 -4.77
C ALA A 216 6.02 -6.41 -5.63
N THR A 217 6.83 -7.32 -5.09
CA THR A 217 7.90 -7.98 -5.85
C THR A 217 7.39 -8.78 -7.04
N LYS A 218 6.28 -9.52 -6.89
CA LYS A 218 5.66 -10.25 -8.00
C LYS A 218 5.16 -9.31 -9.09
N ASN A 219 4.58 -8.17 -8.73
CA ASN A 219 4.13 -7.16 -9.69
C ASN A 219 5.31 -6.46 -10.36
N SER A 220 6.36 -6.11 -9.62
CA SER A 220 7.60 -5.54 -10.19
C SER A 220 8.28 -6.49 -11.17
N LEU A 221 8.33 -7.79 -10.85
CA LEU A 221 8.87 -8.80 -11.76
C LEU A 221 8.00 -9.00 -13.01
N ARG A 222 6.67 -8.88 -12.90
CA ARG A 222 5.76 -8.92 -14.06
C ARG A 222 5.95 -7.70 -14.95
N ALA A 223 6.00 -6.50 -14.37
CA ALA A 223 6.27 -5.26 -15.10
C ALA A 223 7.65 -5.29 -15.77
N LEU A 224 8.68 -5.79 -15.08
CA LEU A 224 9.99 -5.97 -15.69
C LEU A 224 9.96 -7.00 -16.84
N LYS A 225 9.23 -8.10 -16.66
CA LYS A 225 9.06 -9.11 -17.71
C LYS A 225 8.32 -8.56 -18.93
N SER A 226 7.28 -7.74 -18.76
CA SER A 226 6.59 -7.11 -19.89
C SER A 226 7.52 -6.17 -20.63
N LEU A 227 8.26 -5.31 -19.92
CA LEU A 227 9.26 -4.41 -20.53
C LEU A 227 10.34 -5.17 -21.33
N LEU A 228 10.80 -6.33 -20.83
CA LEU A 228 11.78 -7.17 -21.53
C LEU A 228 11.18 -7.94 -22.71
N THR A 229 9.88 -8.24 -22.68
CA THR A 229 9.18 -8.98 -23.73
C THR A 229 8.68 -8.04 -24.84
N GLU A 230 8.35 -6.80 -24.52
CA GLU A 230 7.86 -5.74 -25.42
C GLU A 230 8.93 -5.08 -26.30
N ALA A 231 10.07 -5.74 -26.51
CA ALA A 231 10.97 -5.43 -27.64
C ALA A 231 10.35 -5.77 -29.02
N GLN A 232 9.02 -5.91 -29.13
CA GLN A 232 8.29 -6.06 -30.38
C GLN A 232 7.29 -4.91 -30.59
N PRO A 233 7.24 -4.31 -31.80
CA PRO A 233 6.38 -3.17 -32.06
C PRO A 233 4.91 -3.56 -31.88
N LEU A 234 4.21 -2.75 -31.11
CA LEU A 234 2.80 -2.83 -30.74
C LEU A 234 1.92 -3.22 -31.93
N ARG A 235 1.51 -4.49 -31.95
CA ARG A 235 0.45 -4.97 -32.84
C ARG A 235 -0.87 -4.63 -32.16
N GLY A 236 -1.59 -3.66 -32.74
CA GLY A 236 -2.86 -3.15 -32.24
C GLY A 236 -3.78 -4.25 -31.75
N GLY A 237 -4.01 -4.26 -30.43
CA GLY A 237 -5.05 -5.04 -29.79
C GLY A 237 -6.38 -4.33 -29.98
N GLN A 238 -7.13 -4.78 -30.97
CA GLN A 238 -8.58 -4.60 -31.10
C GLN A 238 -9.25 -4.99 -29.77
N GLY A 239 -9.67 -4.00 -28.99
CA GLY A 239 -10.33 -4.21 -27.71
C GLY A 239 -11.26 -3.05 -27.37
N GLY A 240 -12.33 -2.87 -28.17
CA GLY A 240 -13.66 -2.41 -27.71
C GLY A 240 -13.84 -1.14 -26.89
N GLY A 241 -12.81 -0.33 -26.62
CA GLY A 241 -12.92 1.00 -26.02
C GLY A 241 -12.90 2.05 -27.12
N SER A 242 -13.94 2.88 -27.18
CA SER A 242 -14.02 4.01 -28.11
C SER A 242 -12.93 5.04 -27.79
N THR A 243 -11.73 4.82 -28.32
CA THR A 243 -10.71 5.85 -28.45
C THR A 243 -11.22 6.85 -29.48
N PHE A 244 -11.82 7.94 -29.00
CA PHE A 244 -11.94 9.13 -29.83
C PHE A 244 -10.52 9.61 -30.13
N PRO A 245 -10.17 9.83 -31.40
CA PRO A 245 -8.86 10.38 -31.72
C PRO A 245 -8.71 11.72 -31.03
N THR A 246 -7.60 11.91 -30.33
CA THR A 246 -7.18 13.19 -29.75
C THR A 246 -6.86 14.15 -30.90
N VAL A 247 -7.90 14.69 -31.51
CA VAL A 247 -7.80 15.74 -32.52
C VAL A 247 -7.34 16.99 -31.79
N GLY A 248 -6.11 17.43 -32.07
CA GLY A 248 -5.53 18.63 -31.47
C GLY A 248 -6.47 19.85 -31.56
N PRO A 249 -6.39 20.78 -30.61
CA PRO A 249 -7.38 21.86 -30.42
C PRO A 249 -7.63 22.71 -31.70
N ALA A 250 -6.63 22.83 -32.58
CA ALA A 250 -6.72 23.57 -33.83
C ALA A 250 -7.51 22.86 -34.97
N ALA A 251 -7.67 21.54 -34.90
CA ALA A 251 -8.44 20.77 -35.89
C ALA A 251 -9.91 20.62 -35.47
N ARG A 252 -10.21 20.63 -34.16
CA ARG A 252 -11.58 20.53 -33.62
C ARG A 252 -12.43 21.79 -33.86
N ALA A 253 -11.79 22.98 -33.85
CA ALA A 253 -12.48 24.25 -34.12
C ALA A 253 -12.93 24.41 -35.58
N ARG A 254 -12.30 23.72 -36.54
CA ARG A 254 -12.69 23.74 -37.96
C ARG A 254 -13.85 22.80 -38.26
N HIS A 255 -13.90 21.64 -37.60
CA HIS A 255 -14.96 20.66 -37.85
C HIS A 255 -16.32 21.09 -37.26
N LEU A 256 -16.33 21.73 -36.08
CA LEU A 256 -17.56 22.23 -35.44
C LEU A 256 -18.21 23.42 -36.15
N LYS A 257 -17.43 24.24 -36.88
CA LYS A 257 -17.98 25.34 -37.70
C LYS A 257 -18.70 24.87 -38.97
N GLN A 258 -18.37 23.69 -39.50
CA GLN A 258 -18.98 23.18 -40.73
C GLN A 258 -20.21 22.31 -40.51
N THR A 259 -20.32 21.64 -39.34
CA THR A 259 -21.37 20.62 -39.14
C THR A 259 -22.60 21.13 -38.39
N LEU A 260 -22.50 22.24 -37.64
CA LEU A 260 -23.64 22.81 -36.90
C LEU A 260 -23.78 24.29 -37.22
N GLY A 261 -24.61 24.61 -38.21
CA GLY A 261 -25.08 25.97 -38.49
C GLY A 261 -26.00 26.51 -37.39
N ILE A 262 -25.55 26.49 -36.14
CA ILE A 262 -26.29 26.95 -34.97
C ILE A 262 -25.51 28.11 -34.34
N THR A 263 -25.99 29.32 -34.59
CA THR A 263 -25.56 30.54 -33.91
C THR A 263 -26.16 30.56 -32.50
N TRP A 264 -25.37 30.20 -31.50
CA TRP A 264 -25.77 30.36 -30.10
C TRP A 264 -25.74 31.85 -29.73
N ARG A 265 -26.93 32.48 -29.62
CA ARG A 265 -27.07 33.76 -28.92
C ARG A 265 -26.94 33.50 -27.41
N ARG A 266 -26.07 34.27 -26.75
CA ARG A 266 -25.94 34.29 -25.29
C ARG A 266 -27.31 34.54 -24.65
N ALA A 267 -27.77 33.62 -23.80
CA ALA A 267 -28.82 33.90 -22.83
C ALA A 267 -28.23 34.74 -21.67
N PRO A 268 -28.99 35.69 -21.11
CA PRO A 268 -28.51 36.54 -20.02
C PRO A 268 -28.38 35.75 -18.72
N THR A 269 -27.23 35.92 -18.09
CA THR A 269 -26.84 35.35 -16.81
C THR A 269 -27.50 36.13 -15.68
N THR A 270 -28.65 35.68 -15.16
CA THR A 270 -29.08 35.99 -13.79
C THR A 270 -30.03 34.90 -13.32
N VAL A 271 -29.52 33.95 -12.54
CA VAL A 271 -30.35 33.03 -11.73
C VAL A 271 -30.33 33.59 -10.32
N ALA A 272 -31.41 34.25 -9.92
CA ALA A 272 -31.63 34.63 -8.53
C ALA A 272 -32.06 33.38 -7.75
N ILE A 273 -31.30 33.04 -6.72
CA ILE A 273 -31.68 31.98 -5.77
C ILE A 273 -32.65 32.61 -4.77
N ASP A 274 -33.93 32.24 -4.86
CA ASP A 274 -34.97 32.64 -3.91
C ASP A 274 -34.83 31.83 -2.62
N THR A 275 -34.45 32.48 -1.53
CA THR A 275 -34.21 31.88 -0.20
C THR A 275 -35.43 31.96 0.72
N ARG A 276 -36.66 31.90 0.18
CA ARG A 276 -37.84 31.81 1.06
C ARG A 276 -37.94 30.42 1.71
N PRO A 277 -38.08 30.34 3.04
CA PRO A 277 -38.39 29.09 3.71
C PRO A 277 -39.80 28.65 3.30
N SER A 278 -39.92 27.46 2.72
CA SER A 278 -41.22 26.84 2.47
C SER A 278 -41.77 26.30 3.79
N GLU A 279 -42.87 26.90 4.24
CA GLU A 279 -43.69 26.38 5.33
C GLU A 279 -44.35 25.07 4.87
N TRP A 280 -43.86 23.94 5.37
CA TRP A 280 -44.57 22.66 5.24
C TRP A 280 -45.47 22.48 6.46
N SER A 281 -46.78 22.76 6.29
CA SER A 281 -47.78 22.36 7.28
C SER A 281 -48.11 20.88 7.10
N CYS A 282 -47.72 20.04 8.06
CA CYS A 282 -48.27 18.69 8.17
C CYS A 282 -49.70 18.79 8.73
N SER A 283 -50.69 18.47 7.90
CA SER A 283 -52.02 18.12 8.39
C SER A 283 -52.04 16.64 8.75
N ALA A 284 -52.34 16.36 10.02
CA ALA A 284 -52.60 15.01 10.49
C ALA A 284 -54.02 14.60 10.07
N GLY A 285 -54.13 13.42 9.46
CA GLY A 285 -55.35 12.69 9.18
C GLY A 285 -55.10 11.21 9.40
#